data_AF-A0A3B9AEH3-F1
#
_entry.id   AF-A0A3B9AEH3-F1
#
_cell.length_a   1.000
_cell.length_b   1.000
_cell.length_c   1.000
_cell.angle_alpha   90.00
_cell.angle_beta   90.00
_cell.angle_gamma   90.00
#
_symmetry.space_group_name_H-M   'P 1'
#
loop_
_entity.id
_entity.type
_entity.pdbx_description
1 polymer ?
#
loop_
_entity_poly.entity_id
_entity_poly.type
_entity_poly.pdbx_seq_one_letter_code
_entity_poly.pdbx_strand_id
1 'polypeptide(L)'
;PRSNPATYTGIFTPVRELFAGTPEARSRGYKPGRFSFNVKGGRCEACQGDGVKKVEMHFLPDIYVTCDACEGKRYNRETLEILYKGKNIHEVLDMTIENAHAFFSAIPSVAGKLQTLMDVGLSYITLGQSATTL
;
A
#
# COMPACT_ATOMS: atom_id res chain seq x y z
N PRO A 1 7.12 -7.77 6.37
CA PRO A 1 7.92 -6.51 6.28
C PRO A 1 7.12 -5.36 5.65
N ARG A 2 7.04 -4.22 6.35
CA ARG A 2 6.20 -3.06 5.98
C ARG A 2 6.88 -2.06 5.05
N SER A 3 8.20 -2.16 4.88
CA SER A 3 8.96 -1.34 3.93
C SER A 3 8.71 -1.83 2.50
N ASN A 4 8.50 -0.89 1.59
CA ASN A 4 8.23 -1.09 0.17
C ASN A 4 8.60 0.19 -0.62
N PRO A 5 8.66 0.15 -1.96
CA PRO A 5 9.00 1.32 -2.77
C PRO A 5 8.18 2.57 -2.44
N ALA A 6 6.87 2.43 -2.21
CA ALA A 6 6.00 3.57 -1.91
C ALA A 6 6.33 4.25 -0.57
N THR A 7 6.67 3.47 0.46
CA THR A 7 7.06 3.99 1.79
C THR A 7 8.48 4.57 1.78
N TYR A 8 9.42 3.92 1.10
CA TYR A 8 10.82 4.35 1.07
C TYR A 8 11.02 5.66 0.31
N THR A 9 10.34 5.83 -0.84
CA THR A 9 10.41 7.06 -1.65
C THR A 9 9.49 8.18 -1.14
N GLY A 10 8.66 7.88 -0.13
CA GLY A 10 7.67 8.82 0.38
C GLY A 10 6.53 9.14 -0.61
N ILE A 11 6.26 8.26 -1.59
CA ILE A 11 5.06 8.33 -2.44
C ILE A 11 3.80 8.03 -1.63
N PHE A 12 3.92 7.19 -0.59
CA PHE A 12 2.75 6.71 0.14
C PHE A 12 2.02 7.81 0.92
N THR A 13 2.68 8.88 1.34
CA THR A 13 2.03 10.01 2.03
C THR A 13 1.03 10.75 1.15
N PRO A 14 1.41 11.31 -0.01
CA PRO A 14 0.44 11.96 -0.90
C PRO A 14 -0.66 11.01 -1.38
N VAL A 15 -0.34 9.72 -1.59
CA VAL A 15 -1.38 8.71 -1.92
C VAL A 15 -2.44 8.62 -0.81
N ARG A 16 -2.04 8.51 0.46
CA ARG A 16 -3.00 8.46 1.58
C ARG A 16 -3.83 9.74 1.72
N GLU A 17 -3.25 10.89 1.41
CA GLU A 17 -3.95 12.17 1.41
C GLU A 17 -5.02 12.24 0.31
N LEU A 18 -4.73 11.72 -0.88
CA LEU A 18 -5.70 11.64 -1.98
C LEU A 18 -6.90 10.77 -1.60
N PHE A 19 -6.66 9.60 -1.01
CA PHE A 19 -7.73 8.72 -0.55
C PHE A 19 -8.59 9.37 0.54
N ALA A 20 -7.97 10.05 1.52
CA ALA A 20 -8.70 10.82 2.52
C ALA A 20 -9.46 12.03 1.93
N GLY A 21 -9.04 12.50 0.76
CA GLY A 21 -9.68 13.57 0.02
C GLY A 21 -10.96 13.17 -0.73
N THR A 22 -11.24 11.87 -0.89
CA THR A 22 -12.44 11.39 -1.61
C THR A 22 -13.73 11.76 -0.88
N PRO A 23 -14.84 12.03 -1.59
CA PRO A 23 -16.13 12.35 -0.96
C PRO A 23 -16.57 11.29 0.06
N GLU A 24 -16.39 10.01 -0.27
CA GLU A 24 -16.75 8.87 0.57
C GLU A 24 -15.89 8.77 1.83
N ALA A 25 -14.58 9.03 1.72
CA ALA A 25 -13.71 9.07 2.89
C ALA A 25 -14.08 10.24 3.81
N ARG A 26 -14.36 11.42 3.22
CA ARG A 26 -14.75 12.62 3.98
C ARG A 26 -16.07 12.43 4.71
N SER A 27 -17.08 11.85 4.07
CA SER A 27 -18.38 11.60 4.70
C SER A 27 -18.29 10.62 5.88
N ARG A 28 -17.36 9.65 5.82
CA ARG A 28 -17.05 8.71 6.91
C ARG A 28 -16.04 9.25 7.94
N GLY A 29 -15.55 10.48 7.78
CA GLY A 29 -14.57 11.10 8.67
C GLY A 29 -13.17 10.46 8.62
N TYR A 30 -12.83 9.76 7.53
CA TYR A 30 -11.55 9.08 7.39
C TYR A 30 -10.42 10.06 7.10
N LYS A 31 -9.38 10.00 7.94
CA LYS A 31 -8.14 10.78 7.81
C LYS A 31 -7.07 9.98 7.08
N PRO A 32 -5.96 10.60 6.60
CA PRO A 32 -4.86 9.88 5.95
C PRO A 32 -4.27 8.72 6.78
N GLY A 33 -4.44 8.73 8.11
CA GLY A 33 -4.06 7.64 9.00
C GLY A 33 -4.85 6.34 8.75
N ARG A 34 -6.12 6.43 8.32
CA ARG A 34 -6.94 5.25 7.98
C ARG A 34 -6.31 4.43 6.86
N PHE A 35 -5.71 5.10 5.87
CA PHE A 35 -5.09 4.47 4.71
C PHE A 35 -3.64 4.03 4.94
N SER A 36 -3.15 4.09 6.18
CA SER A 36 -1.83 3.59 6.54
C SER A 36 -1.93 2.19 7.16
N PHE A 37 -1.24 1.22 6.57
CA PHE A 37 -1.12 -0.12 7.15
C PHE A 37 -0.21 -0.13 8.41
N ASN A 38 0.53 0.95 8.69
CA ASN A 38 1.44 1.03 9.82
C ASN A 38 0.76 1.38 11.16
N VAL A 39 -0.46 1.93 11.13
CA VAL A 39 -1.16 2.43 12.33
C VAL A 39 -2.54 1.79 12.47
N LYS A 40 -3.03 1.73 13.71
CA LYS A 40 -4.38 1.21 14.00
C LYS A 40 -5.45 2.05 13.33
N GLY A 41 -6.56 1.42 12.97
CA GLY A 41 -7.75 2.09 12.44
C GLY A 41 -8.25 1.47 11.14
N GLY A 42 -7.46 1.57 10.06
CA GLY A 42 -7.84 1.00 8.76
C GLY A 42 -7.06 -0.24 8.32
N ARG A 43 -5.94 -0.53 8.98
CA ARG A 43 -5.18 -1.76 8.72
C ARG A 43 -5.95 -3.01 9.17
N CYS A 44 -5.57 -4.16 8.63
CA CYS A 44 -6.00 -5.45 9.16
C CYS A 44 -5.33 -5.69 10.52
N GLU A 45 -6.10 -5.80 11.60
CA GLU A 45 -5.53 -6.02 12.94
C GLU A 45 -5.01 -7.46 13.12
N ALA A 46 -5.54 -8.45 12.40
CA ALA A 46 -5.11 -9.84 12.51
C ALA A 46 -3.65 -10.07 12.08
N CYS A 47 -3.16 -9.31 11.09
CA CYS A 47 -1.74 -9.29 10.70
C CYS A 47 -1.06 -7.95 11.00
N GLN A 48 -1.71 -7.07 11.75
CA GLN A 48 -1.25 -5.71 12.06
C GLN A 48 -0.77 -4.90 10.82
N GLY A 49 -1.39 -5.13 9.66
CA GLY A 49 -1.03 -4.47 8.39
C GLY A 49 0.11 -5.10 7.60
N ASP A 50 0.70 -6.21 8.04
CA ASP A 50 1.79 -6.87 7.29
C ASP A 50 1.30 -7.59 6.02
N GLY A 51 0.05 -8.07 6.04
CA GLY A 51 -0.53 -8.93 4.98
C GLY A 51 -0.13 -10.40 5.11
N VAL A 52 0.87 -10.69 5.95
CA VAL A 52 1.35 -12.02 6.29
C VAL A 52 1.43 -12.18 7.80
N LYS A 53 1.39 -13.42 8.29
CA LYS A 53 1.69 -13.79 9.68
C LYS A 53 3.00 -14.56 9.70
N LYS A 54 3.88 -14.22 10.64
CA LYS A 54 5.13 -14.93 10.89
C LYS A 54 4.82 -16.16 11.74
N VAL A 55 5.24 -17.34 11.28
CA VAL A 55 5.17 -18.57 12.06
C VAL A 55 6.58 -18.92 12.49
N GLU A 56 6.80 -18.87 13.80
CA GLU A 56 8.11 -19.17 14.38
C GLU A 56 8.31 -20.68 14.49
N MET A 57 9.46 -21.15 13.98
CA MET A 57 9.81 -22.56 13.93
C MET A 57 11.08 -22.76 14.76
N HIS A 58 11.05 -23.71 15.71
CA HIS A 58 12.15 -23.89 16.66
C HIS A 58 13.51 -24.25 16.02
N PHE A 59 13.51 -24.79 14.80
CA PHE A 59 14.70 -25.34 14.14
C PHE A 59 14.85 -24.96 12.67
N LEU A 60 13.89 -24.20 12.11
CA LEU A 60 13.87 -23.81 10.70
C LEU A 60 13.74 -22.29 10.60
N PRO A 61 14.13 -21.70 9.46
CA PRO A 61 13.83 -20.30 9.20
C PRO A 61 12.33 -20.03 9.34
N ASP A 62 11.99 -18.90 9.94
CA ASP A 62 10.61 -18.47 10.09
C ASP A 62 9.93 -18.39 8.72
N ILE A 63 8.70 -18.91 8.65
CA ILE A 63 7.90 -18.85 7.43
C ILE A 63 6.86 -17.74 7.54
N TYR A 64 6.55 -17.12 6.39
CA TYR A 64 5.51 -16.12 6.27
C TYR A 64 4.32 -16.71 5.55
N VAL A 65 3.18 -16.77 6.23
CA VAL A 65 1.92 -17.27 5.68
C VAL A 65 1.02 -16.08 5.38
N THR A 66 0.37 -16.08 4.22
CA THR A 66 -0.62 -15.05 3.87
C THR A 66 -1.70 -14.97 4.95
N CYS A 67 -2.04 -13.75 5.37
CA CYS A 67 -3.07 -13.51 6.36
C CYS A 67 -4.44 -13.97 5.81
N ASP A 68 -5.07 -14.91 6.49
CA ASP A 68 -6.43 -15.41 6.24
C ASP A 68 -7.51 -14.31 6.29
N ALA A 69 -7.39 -13.38 7.24
CA ALA A 69 -8.43 -12.36 7.46
C ALA A 69 -8.47 -11.25 6.39
N CYS A 70 -7.35 -10.99 5.69
CA CYS A 70 -7.30 -9.95 4.67
C CYS A 70 -6.75 -10.44 3.32
N GLU A 71 -6.40 -11.72 3.21
CA GLU A 71 -5.86 -12.33 1.98
C GLU A 71 -4.65 -11.55 1.42
N GLY A 72 -3.78 -11.04 2.30
CA GLY A 72 -2.61 -10.24 1.90
C GLY A 72 -2.89 -8.75 1.63
N LYS A 73 -4.16 -8.31 1.66
CA LYS A 73 -4.55 -6.92 1.30
C LYS A 73 -4.12 -5.86 2.31
N ARG A 74 -3.68 -6.24 3.51
CA ARG A 74 -3.19 -5.37 4.61
C ARG A 74 -4.22 -4.44 5.27
N TYR A 75 -5.43 -4.30 4.73
CA TYR A 75 -6.47 -3.41 5.23
C TYR A 75 -7.75 -4.16 5.65
N ASN A 76 -8.58 -3.51 6.46
CA ASN A 76 -9.94 -3.98 6.71
C ASN A 76 -10.87 -3.63 5.54
N ARG A 77 -12.02 -4.31 5.51
CA ARG A 77 -13.00 -4.20 4.42
C ARG A 77 -13.49 -2.77 4.23
N GLU A 78 -13.78 -2.05 5.32
CA GLU A 78 -14.31 -0.69 5.27
C GLU A 78 -13.32 0.31 4.66
N THR A 79 -12.01 0.06 4.81
CA THR A 79 -10.97 0.88 4.16
C THR A 79 -10.88 0.57 2.66
N LEU A 80 -11.08 -0.70 2.27
CA LEU A 80 -11.03 -1.13 0.87
C LEU A 80 -12.26 -0.71 0.05
N GLU A 81 -13.36 -0.31 0.70
CA GLU A 81 -14.52 0.27 0.03
C GLU A 81 -14.27 1.68 -0.52
N ILE A 82 -13.21 2.37 -0.05
CA ILE A 82 -12.89 3.71 -0.53
C ILE A 82 -12.09 3.61 -1.83
N LEU A 83 -12.60 4.23 -2.88
CA LEU A 83 -12.01 4.22 -4.20
C LEU A 83 -11.49 5.60 -4.60
N TYR A 84 -10.31 5.64 -5.18
CA TYR A 84 -9.78 6.79 -5.90
C TYR A 84 -9.63 6.42 -7.37
N LYS A 85 -10.29 7.16 -8.28
CA LYS A 85 -10.38 6.82 -9.71
C LYS A 85 -10.75 5.35 -9.97
N GLY A 86 -11.71 4.82 -9.19
CA GLY A 86 -12.20 3.45 -9.31
C GLY A 86 -11.30 2.36 -8.73
N LYS A 87 -10.22 2.72 -8.02
CA LYS A 87 -9.28 1.77 -7.39
C LYS A 87 -9.16 1.99 -5.90
N ASN A 88 -9.17 0.92 -5.12
CA ASN A 88 -8.91 1.00 -3.68
C ASN A 88 -7.41 1.10 -3.38
N ILE A 89 -7.06 1.38 -2.13
CA ILE A 89 -5.67 1.62 -1.72
C ILE A 89 -4.77 0.37 -1.91
N HIS A 90 -5.32 -0.84 -1.78
CA HIS A 90 -4.57 -2.06 -2.01
C HIS A 90 -4.28 -2.25 -3.50
N GLU A 91 -5.28 -2.05 -4.36
CA GLU A 91 -5.08 -2.14 -5.82
C GLU A 91 -4.06 -1.12 -6.32
N VAL A 92 -4.03 0.09 -5.73
CA VAL A 92 -3.00 1.10 -6.03
C VAL A 92 -1.61 0.62 -5.62
N LEU A 93 -1.49 -0.01 -4.44
CA LEU A 93 -0.21 -0.58 -4.00
C LEU A 93 0.21 -1.80 -4.83
N ASP A 94 -0.73 -2.47 -5.49
CA ASP A 94 -0.45 -3.61 -6.36
C ASP A 94 -0.08 -3.22 -7.80
N MET A 95 -0.17 -1.93 -8.14
CA MET A 95 0.28 -1.44 -9.44
C MET A 95 1.80 -1.50 -9.56
N THR A 96 2.27 -1.88 -10.75
CA THR A 96 3.66 -1.64 -11.16
C THR A 96 3.99 -0.16 -11.14
N ILE A 97 5.26 0.21 -10.99
CA ILE A 97 5.70 1.61 -11.05
C ILE A 97 5.25 2.28 -12.35
N GLU A 98 5.34 1.58 -13.48
CA GLU A 98 4.88 2.08 -14.79
C GLU A 98 3.37 2.41 -14.79
N ASN A 99 2.53 1.47 -14.33
CA ASN A 99 1.08 1.68 -14.26
C ASN A 99 0.72 2.79 -13.28
N ALA A 100 1.41 2.85 -12.14
CA ALA A 100 1.24 3.91 -11.16
C ALA A 100 1.62 5.27 -11.72
N HIS A 101 2.69 5.36 -12.54
CA HIS A 101 3.11 6.62 -13.15
C HIS A 101 2.01 7.16 -14.07
N ALA A 102 1.45 6.32 -14.94
CA ALA A 102 0.32 6.71 -15.79
C ALA A 102 -0.91 7.14 -14.95
N PHE A 103 -1.23 6.38 -13.89
CA PHE A 103 -2.39 6.63 -13.02
C PHE A 103 -2.29 7.96 -12.24
N PHE A 104 -1.09 8.32 -11.80
CA PHE A 104 -0.78 9.54 -11.03
C PHE A 104 -0.16 10.67 -11.85
N SER A 105 -0.20 10.59 -13.18
CA SER A 105 0.35 11.60 -14.11
C SER A 105 -0.10 13.05 -13.81
N ALA A 106 -1.34 13.24 -13.35
CA ALA A 106 -1.88 14.54 -12.97
C ALA A 106 -1.39 15.08 -11.61
N ILE A 107 -0.49 14.37 -10.92
CA ILE A 107 -0.01 14.69 -9.56
C ILE A 107 1.52 14.80 -9.61
N PRO A 108 2.08 15.99 -9.88
CA PRO A 108 3.51 16.15 -10.15
C PRO A 108 4.42 15.62 -9.04
N SER A 109 4.02 15.78 -7.77
CA SER A 109 4.79 15.32 -6.60
C SER A 109 4.92 13.80 -6.50
N VAL A 110 3.97 13.06 -7.09
CA VAL A 110 3.98 11.59 -7.16
C VAL A 110 4.62 11.13 -8.47
N ALA A 111 4.18 11.70 -9.59
CA ALA A 111 4.70 11.37 -10.92
C ALA A 111 6.22 11.54 -11.02
N GLY A 112 6.78 12.63 -10.50
CA GLY A 112 8.23 12.85 -10.51
C GLY A 112 9.02 11.76 -9.79
N LYS A 113 8.53 11.26 -8.64
CA LYS A 113 9.18 10.18 -7.90
C LYS A 113 9.06 8.84 -8.62
N LEU A 114 7.92 8.58 -9.25
CA LEU A 114 7.70 7.39 -10.06
C LEU A 114 8.60 7.39 -11.30
N GLN A 115 8.76 8.55 -11.95
CA GLN A 115 9.69 8.71 -13.07
C GLN A 115 11.11 8.36 -12.66
N THR A 116 11.60 8.86 -11.51
CA THR A 116 12.93 8.48 -11.02
C THR A 116 13.09 6.98 -10.82
N LEU A 117 12.05 6.28 -10.32
CA LEU A 117 12.08 4.82 -10.20
C LEU A 117 12.13 4.12 -11.57
N MET A 118 11.44 4.66 -12.58
CA MET A 118 11.53 4.13 -13.96
C MET A 118 12.91 4.37 -14.56
N ASP A 119 13.52 5.54 -14.33
CA ASP A 119 14.83 5.91 -14.86
C ASP A 119 15.95 4.98 -14.36
N VAL A 120 15.81 4.44 -13.14
CA VAL A 120 16.73 3.44 -12.56
C VAL A 120 16.35 1.98 -12.91
N GLY A 121 15.36 1.78 -13.78
CA GLY A 121 14.98 0.46 -14.29
C GLY A 121 14.01 -0.34 -13.41
N LEU A 122 13.33 0.29 -12.45
CA LEU A 122 12.38 -0.36 -11.54
C LEU A 122 10.92 -0.26 -12.01
N SER A 123 10.67 -0.22 -13.32
CA SER A 123 9.32 -0.06 -13.88
C SER A 123 8.37 -1.22 -13.56
N TYR A 124 8.92 -2.44 -13.44
CA TYR A 124 8.17 -3.70 -13.34
C TYR A 124 7.76 -4.08 -11.91
N ILE A 125 8.42 -3.53 -10.88
CA ILE A 125 8.08 -3.86 -9.48
C ILE A 125 6.79 -3.13 -9.07
N THR A 126 6.07 -3.69 -8.10
CA THR A 126 4.85 -3.04 -7.58
C THR A 126 5.16 -2.05 -6.46
N LEU A 127 4.31 -1.03 -6.30
CA LEU A 127 4.47 0.00 -5.27
C LEU A 127 4.53 -0.57 -3.84
N GLY A 128 3.75 -1.62 -3.60
CA GLY A 128 3.58 -2.29 -2.32
C GLY A 128 4.44 -3.53 -2.13
N GLN A 129 5.28 -3.90 -3.11
CA GLN A 129 6.18 -5.06 -3.05
C GLN A 129 7.08 -4.95 -1.82
N SER A 130 7.17 -6.03 -1.06
CA SER A 130 7.96 -6.02 0.17
C SER A 130 9.44 -5.87 -0.14
N ALA A 131 10.14 -5.05 0.64
CA ALA A 131 11.57 -4.83 0.44
C ALA A 131 12.43 -6.09 0.62
N THR A 132 11.94 -7.10 1.36
CA THR A 132 12.68 -8.38 1.55
C THR A 132 12.44 -9.38 0.41
N THR A 133 11.61 -9.03 -0.57
CA THR A 133 11.30 -9.84 -1.75
C THR A 133 11.74 -9.15 -3.04
N LEU A 134 12.57 -8.11 -2.92
CA LEU A 134 13.22 -7.41 -4.03
C LEU A 134 14.61 -7.99 -4.26
#